data_AF-A0A7L8S545-F1
#
_entry.id   AF-A0A7L8S545-F1
#
_cell.length_a   1.000
_cell.length_b   1.000
_cell.length_c   1.000
_cell.angle_alpha   90.00
_cell.angle_beta   90.00
_cell.angle_gamma   90.00
#
_symmetry.space_group_name_H-M   'P 1'
#
loop_
_entity.id
_entity.type
_entity.pdbx_description
1 polymer ?
#
loop_
_entity_poly.entity_id
_entity_poly.type
_entity_poly.pdbx_seq_one_letter_code
_entity_poly.pdbx_strand_id
1 'polypeptide(L)' 'MTGRIKARTSKPIIKEKRQMLLHLDSDVIKDLKKAAVDRESTASAIANEAIETWLKKNELRGG' A
#
# COMPACT_ATOMS: atom_id res chain seq x y z
N MET A 1 50.31 -6.64 -3.22
CA MET A 1 49.09 -6.85 -2.44
C MET A 1 48.28 -5.55 -2.44
N THR A 2 47.21 -5.46 -3.23
CA THR A 2 46.31 -4.30 -3.23
C THR A 2 44.88 -4.80 -3.17
N GLY A 3 44.29 -4.69 -1.98
CA GLY A 3 42.92 -5.11 -1.70
C GLY A 3 41.93 -4.18 -2.39
N ARG A 4 41.10 -4.72 -3.29
CA ARG A 4 39.91 -4.05 -3.80
C ARG A 4 38.87 -3.97 -2.67
N ILE A 5 38.70 -2.79 -2.09
CA ILE A 5 37.54 -2.49 -1.26
C ILE A 5 36.34 -2.33 -2.21
N LYS A 6 35.51 -3.37 -2.34
CA LYS A 6 34.21 -3.25 -3.01
C LYS A 6 33.31 -2.38 -2.14
N ALA A 7 32.92 -1.21 -2.65
CA ALA A 7 31.88 -0.38 -2.07
C ALA A 7 30.62 -1.23 -1.88
N ARG A 8 30.10 -1.30 -0.66
CA ARG A 8 28.83 -1.97 -0.37
C ARG A 8 27.72 -1.12 -0.95
N THR A 9 27.20 -1.52 -2.10
CA THR A 9 25.97 -0.94 -2.65
C THR A 9 24.83 -1.25 -1.68
N SER A 10 24.39 -0.25 -0.93
CA SER A 10 23.19 -0.34 -0.10
C SER A 10 21.98 -0.52 -1.03
N LYS A 11 21.50 -1.76 -1.16
CA LYS A 11 20.24 -2.03 -1.84
C LYS A 11 19.13 -1.25 -1.13
N PRO A 12 18.26 -0.51 -1.84
CA PRO A 12 17.12 0.13 -1.21
C PRO A 12 16.24 -0.96 -0.58
N ILE A 13 15.83 -0.73 0.67
CA ILE A 13 14.85 -1.58 1.36
C ILE A 13 13.52 -1.38 0.64
N ILE A 14 13.22 -2.24 -0.33
CA ILE A 14 11.91 -2.30 -0.94
C ILE A 14 10.98 -2.78 0.18
N LYS A 15 10.17 -1.88 0.76
CA LYS A 15 9.10 -2.25 1.69
C LYS A 15 8.25 -3.30 0.98
N GLU A 16 8.30 -4.53 1.46
CA GLU A 16 7.56 -5.64 0.88
C GLU A 16 6.06 -5.30 0.86
N LYS A 17 5.48 -5.25 -0.34
CA LYS A 17 4.03 -5.13 -0.49
C LYS A 17 3.42 -6.49 -0.17
N ARG A 18 2.74 -6.60 0.98
CA ARG A 18 1.96 -7.79 1.34
C ARG A 18 0.56 -7.71 0.74
N GLN A 19 0.08 -8.83 0.22
CA GLN A 19 -1.29 -8.95 -0.30
C GLN A 19 -2.25 -9.34 0.82
N MET A 20 -3.47 -8.81 0.78
CA MET A 20 -4.56 -9.12 1.70
C MET A 20 -5.84 -9.32 0.89
N LEU A 21 -6.59 -10.38 1.19
CA LEU A 21 -7.89 -10.66 0.58
C LEU A 21 -8.99 -10.17 1.52
N LEU A 22 -9.93 -9.38 1.00
CA LEU A 22 -11.04 -8.81 1.76
C LEU A 22 -12.38 -9.36 1.25
N HIS A 23 -13.28 -9.65 2.18
CA HIS A 23 -14.68 -9.93 1.88
C HIS A 23 -15.45 -8.63 2.05
N LEU A 24 -16.15 -8.21 1.00
CA LEU A 24 -16.95 -7.00 0.94
C LEU A 24 -18.27 -7.33 0.27
N ASP A 25 -19.31 -6.57 0.61
CA ASP A 25 -20.60 -6.70 -0.06
C ASP A 25 -20.48 -6.36 -1.55
N SER A 26 -21.31 -7.02 -2.37
CA SER A 26 -21.26 -6.87 -3.83
C SER A 26 -21.40 -5.42 -4.26
N ASP A 27 -22.29 -4.66 -3.63
CA ASP A 27 -22.54 -3.26 -3.98
C ASP A 27 -21.37 -2.36 -3.59
N VAL A 28 -20.74 -2.62 -2.44
CA VAL A 28 -19.49 -1.94 -2.04
C VAL A 28 -18.37 -2.19 -3.04
N ILE A 29 -18.23 -3.41 -3.55
CA ILE A 29 -17.24 -3.73 -4.59
C ILE A 29 -17.51 -2.95 -5.88
N LYS A 30 -18.78 -2.82 -6.30
CA LYS A 30 -19.14 -2.05 -7.49
C LYS A 30 -18.81 -0.57 -7.32
N ASP A 31 -19.17 0.01 -6.19
CA ASP A 31 -18.93 1.43 -5.90
C ASP A 31 -17.42 1.72 -5.80
N LEU A 32 -16.65 0.84 -5.15
CA LEU A 32 -15.20 0.95 -5.08
C LEU A 32 -14.55 0.90 -6.46
N LYS A 33 -15.00 0.00 -7.33
CA LYS A 33 -14.50 -0.10 -8.71
C LYS A 33 -14.85 1.14 -9.52
N LYS A 34 -16.08 1.66 -9.38
CA LYS A 34 -16.51 2.89 -10.05
C LYS A 34 -15.66 4.08 -9.61
N ALA A 35 -15.46 4.26 -8.30
CA ALA A 35 -14.60 5.30 -7.76
C ALA A 35 -13.15 5.19 -8.25
N ALA A 36 -12.64 3.97 -8.44
CA ALA A 36 -11.31 3.76 -9.01
C ALA A 36 -11.22 4.25 -10.45
N VAL A 37 -12.24 3.98 -11.28
CA VAL A 37 -12.32 4.49 -12.66
C VAL A 37 -12.41 6.01 -12.67
N ASP A 38 -13.34 6.58 -11.89
CA ASP A 38 -13.59 8.03 -11.85
C ASP A 38 -12.37 8.84 -11.39
N ARG A 39 -11.48 8.24 -10.59
CA ARG A 39 -10.25 8.86 -10.07
C ARG A 39 -8.98 8.47 -10.81
N GLU A 40 -9.09 7.75 -11.94
CA GLU A 40 -7.93 7.22 -12.68
C GLU A 40 -6.95 6.45 -11.77
N SER A 41 -7.49 5.63 -10.85
CA SER A 41 -6.74 4.92 -9.82
C SER A 41 -7.10 3.43 -9.78
N THR A 42 -6.68 2.73 -8.71
CA THR A 42 -6.99 1.31 -8.51
C THR A 42 -7.85 1.12 -7.26
N ALA A 43 -8.72 0.11 -7.28
CA ALA A 43 -9.54 -0.25 -6.12
C ALA A 43 -8.68 -0.53 -4.87
N SER A 44 -7.49 -1.13 -5.04
CA SER A 44 -6.56 -1.38 -3.95
C SER A 44 -5.92 -0.09 -3.41
N ALA A 45 -5.62 0.91 -4.26
CA ALA A 45 -5.12 2.21 -3.80
C ALA A 45 -6.17 2.93 -2.94
N ILE A 46 -7.43 2.96 -3.39
CA ILE A 46 -8.53 3.57 -2.62
C ILE A 46 -8.78 2.79 -1.32
N ALA A 47 -8.77 1.46 -1.36
CA ALA A 47 -8.91 0.64 -0.14
C ALA A 47 -7.77 0.90 0.86
N ASN A 48 -6.53 1.02 0.37
CA ASN A 48 -5.38 1.36 1.21
C ASN A 48 -5.55 2.76 1.82
N GLU A 49 -5.96 3.77 1.04
CA GLU A 49 -6.23 5.12 1.54
C GLU A 49 -7.30 5.12 2.66
N ALA A 50 -8.38 4.37 2.45
CA ALA A 50 -9.46 4.23 3.42
C ALA A 50 -8.98 3.57 4.72
N ILE A 51 -8.22 2.47 4.61
CA ILE A 51 -7.63 1.77 5.77
C ILE A 51 -6.66 2.68 6.52
N GLU A 52 -5.75 3.36 5.82
CA GLU A 52 -4.79 4.28 6.43
C GLU A 52 -5.49 5.42 7.16
N THR A 53 -6.53 5.99 6.55
CA THR A 53 -7.33 7.06 7.14
C THR A 53 -8.05 6.57 8.39
N TRP A 54 -8.65 5.37 8.34
CA TRP A 54 -9.31 4.78 9.50
C TRP A 54 -8.32 4.51 10.64
N LEU A 55 -7.17 3.90 10.35
CA LEU A 55 -6.16 3.60 11.37
C LEU A 55 -5.60 4.86 12.03
N LYS A 56 -5.34 5.92 11.26
CA LYS A 56 -4.90 7.21 11.80
C LYS A 56 -5.95 7.84 12.70
N LYS A 57 -7.22 7.83 12.28
CA LYS A 57 -8.36 8.37 13.07
C LYS A 57 -8.55 7.65 14.40
N ASN A 58 -8.13 6.38 14.48
CA ASN A 58 -8.23 5.56 15.70
C ASN A 58 -6.90 5.49 16.47
N GLU A 59 -5.90 6.31 16.11
CA GLU A 59 -4.59 6.36 16.77
C GLU A 59 -3.85 5.00 16.78
N LEU A 60 -4.25 4.07 15.91
CA LEU A 60 -3.62 2.76 15.74
C LEU A 60 -2.40 2.81 14.82
N ARG A 61 -2.22 3.95 14.13
CA ARG A 61 -1.07 4.25 13.29
C ARG A 61 -0.71 5.72 13.46
N GLY A 62 0.11 5.97 14.49
CA GLY A 62 0.58 7.30 14.87
C GLY A 62 1.62 7.15 15.97
N GLY A 63 2.89 7.28 15.57
CA GLY A 63 4.08 7.45 16.40
C GLY A 63 5.02 8.37 15.64
#